data_AF-A0A9E1UXQ1-F1
#
_entry.id   AF-A0A9E1UXQ1-F1
#
_cell.length_a   1.000
_cell.length_b   1.000
_cell.length_c   1.000
_cell.angle_alpha   90.00
_cell.angle_beta   90.00
_cell.angle_gamma   90.00
#
_symmetry.space_group_name_H-M   'P 1'
#
loop_
_entity.id
_entity.type
_entity.pdbx_description
1 polymer ?
#
loop_
_entity_poly.entity_id
_entity_poly.type
_entity_poly.pdbx_seq_one_letter_code
_entity_poly.pdbx_strand_id
1 'polypeptide(L)'
;TVEPKERIADWIAETDAPNAMRLTRPGGLLEIPVGKGRVVISTLRLDEPVPALAVTVTRLRSLLLTNLGCELRGDGGAARARKERLKRYEFSCIDLAPYANRGFRDDAKTGLLGWTNQGENDMRNLPTGSRTFADIPFQLAAPKGAITLHSRNASNTDCPKKVAGIKIGRKADVLFFLHAVAWSAPVPFQYRIHYADGTETLFEVKTGQQVIDWWAEPTRYAEAMERHGLFVAWQGDNPMHKGVILPGCEWTNPHPGKEIATLDFETPEDSRYSAVPVLAAITAGVARPSRGTVVDIIGTRGVKVRLGTTVEDVYYIGAAGIPDNHPYRKRALAAHRAMVVGKAVSLSHDAVTRDADGHHLAYVYLGTNTYNVRDLVNAKLIGGGLAKLGAFGGNGRQRMYLENLGFIASQKKTGLWAEGK
;
A
#
# COMPACT_ATOMS: atom_id res chain seq x y z
N THR A 1 17.51 -10.23 32.90
CA THR A 1 18.61 -10.42 31.91
C THR A 1 17.96 -10.56 30.54
N VAL A 2 18.40 -9.81 29.54
CA VAL A 2 17.80 -9.89 28.19
C VAL A 2 18.16 -11.25 27.57
N GLU A 3 17.16 -11.94 27.00
CA GLU A 3 17.32 -13.24 26.33
C GLU A 3 18.39 -13.13 25.23
N PRO A 4 19.28 -14.12 25.03
CA PRO A 4 20.37 -14.03 24.04
C PRO A 4 19.90 -13.65 22.63
N LYS A 5 18.75 -14.18 22.21
CA LYS A 5 18.11 -13.87 20.91
C LYS A 5 17.60 -12.43 20.78
N GLU A 6 17.51 -11.69 21.88
CA GLU A 6 17.00 -10.31 21.96
C GLU A 6 18.13 -9.28 22.15
N ARG A 7 19.40 -9.72 22.11
CA ARG A 7 20.58 -8.85 22.22
C ARG A 7 21.02 -8.33 20.85
N ILE A 8 21.54 -7.09 20.82
CA ILE A 8 22.10 -6.46 19.62
C ILE A 8 23.47 -7.04 19.23
N ALA A 9 24.15 -7.69 20.17
CA ALA A 9 25.43 -8.37 19.98
C ALA A 9 25.36 -9.75 20.62
N ASP A 10 26.00 -10.74 19.99
CA ASP A 10 26.08 -12.10 20.53
C ASP A 10 26.84 -12.12 21.86
N TRP A 11 27.91 -11.32 21.92
CA TRP A 11 28.76 -11.16 23.09
C TRP A 11 29.17 -9.69 23.24
N ILE A 12 29.22 -9.21 24.48
CA ILE A 12 29.89 -7.95 24.79
C ILE A 12 31.32 -8.29 25.13
N ALA A 13 32.25 -7.80 24.32
CA ALA A 13 33.66 -8.02 24.56
C ALA A 13 34.19 -6.91 25.48
N GLU A 14 34.72 -7.35 26.61
CA GLU A 14 35.56 -6.56 27.50
C GLU A 14 36.99 -7.00 27.28
N THR A 15 37.93 -6.04 27.28
CA THR A 15 39.34 -6.33 27.08
C THR A 15 40.16 -5.38 27.93
N ASP A 16 41.17 -5.95 28.57
CA ASP A 16 42.27 -5.30 29.30
C ASP A 16 43.55 -5.27 28.46
N ALA A 17 43.52 -5.80 27.22
CA ALA A 17 44.65 -5.79 26.31
C ALA A 17 45.01 -4.33 25.97
N PRO A 18 46.26 -3.91 26.21
CA PRO A 18 46.66 -2.50 26.17
C PRO A 18 46.55 -1.86 24.78
N ASN A 19 46.53 -2.67 23.73
CA ASN A 19 46.42 -2.23 22.34
C ASN A 19 45.01 -2.41 21.75
N ALA A 20 44.05 -3.04 22.44
CA ALA A 20 42.71 -3.23 21.92
C ALA A 20 41.79 -2.04 22.26
N MET A 21 41.10 -1.49 21.27
CA MET A 21 40.23 -0.34 21.41
C MET A 21 38.76 -0.74 21.20
N ARG A 22 37.90 -0.40 22.15
CA ARG A 22 36.45 -0.52 21.99
C ARG A 22 35.94 0.61 21.10
N LEU A 23 35.29 0.25 19.99
CA LEU A 23 34.69 1.19 19.05
C LEU A 23 33.21 1.49 19.35
N THR A 24 32.56 0.67 20.17
CA THR A 24 31.16 0.85 20.59
C THR A 24 31.00 0.71 22.10
N ARG A 25 29.91 1.27 22.66
CA ARG A 25 29.48 1.07 24.04
C ARG A 25 28.01 0.63 24.07
N PRO A 26 27.69 -0.58 24.58
CA PRO A 26 28.62 -1.61 25.09
C PRO A 26 29.49 -2.21 23.97
N GLY A 27 30.60 -2.87 24.33
CA GLY A 27 31.70 -3.28 23.42
C GLY A 27 31.35 -4.41 22.44
N GLY A 28 30.49 -4.13 21.46
CA GLY A 28 30.16 -5.06 20.36
C GLY A 28 31.09 -4.95 19.15
N LEU A 29 32.00 -3.97 19.14
CA LEU A 29 32.99 -3.75 18.09
C LEU A 29 34.33 -3.38 18.73
N LEU A 30 35.39 -4.10 18.37
CA LEU A 30 36.74 -3.85 18.85
C LEU A 30 37.71 -3.75 17.68
N GLU A 31 38.69 -2.86 17.81
CA GLU A 31 39.83 -2.74 16.90
C GLU A 31 41.10 -3.16 17.64
N ILE A 32 41.94 -3.96 16.99
CA ILE A 32 43.24 -4.40 17.50
C ILE A 32 44.29 -4.05 16.44
N PRO A 33 45.22 -3.13 16.72
CA PRO A 33 46.36 -2.85 15.85
C PRO A 33 47.26 -4.08 15.73
N VAL A 34 47.63 -4.46 14.50
CA VAL A 34 48.53 -5.59 14.20
C VAL A 34 49.56 -5.15 13.17
N GLY A 35 50.80 -4.92 13.61
CA GLY A 35 51.87 -4.39 12.76
C GLY A 35 51.50 -3.02 12.17
N LYS A 36 51.52 -2.90 10.83
CA LYS A 36 51.05 -1.69 10.12
C LYS A 36 49.55 -1.69 9.82
N GLY A 37 48.84 -2.76 10.19
CA GLY A 37 47.41 -2.94 9.92
C GLY A 37 46.59 -2.99 11.20
N ARG A 38 45.33 -3.41 11.03
CA ARG A 38 44.37 -3.58 12.12
C ARG A 38 43.46 -4.77 11.86
N VAL A 39 43.02 -5.41 12.94
CA VAL A 39 41.96 -6.41 12.95
C VAL A 39 40.74 -5.79 13.64
N VAL A 40 39.57 -5.89 13.01
CA VAL A 40 38.31 -5.45 13.62
C VAL A 40 37.47 -6.68 13.93
N ILE A 41 37.06 -6.80 15.19
CA ILE A 41 36.18 -7.87 15.67
C ILE A 41 34.80 -7.28 15.87
N SER A 42 33.80 -7.80 15.15
CA SER A 42 32.40 -7.41 15.28
C SER A 42 31.58 -8.59 15.82
N THR A 43 30.93 -8.40 16.96
CA THR A 43 29.94 -9.33 17.52
C THR A 43 28.51 -8.80 17.34
N LEU A 44 28.34 -7.69 16.63
CA LEU A 44 27.04 -7.13 16.30
C LEU A 44 26.26 -8.10 15.40
N ARG A 45 25.00 -8.36 15.75
CA ARG A 45 24.09 -9.21 14.97
C ARG A 45 23.53 -8.44 13.79
N LEU A 46 24.37 -8.22 12.78
CA LEU A 46 24.02 -7.45 11.59
C LEU A 46 23.06 -8.23 10.67
N ASP A 47 23.28 -9.53 10.50
CA ASP A 47 22.48 -10.34 9.56
C ASP A 47 21.16 -10.84 10.15
N GLU A 48 21.06 -10.94 11.48
CA GLU A 48 19.88 -11.41 12.21
C GLU A 48 19.45 -10.40 13.29
N PRO A 49 18.94 -9.22 12.91
CA PRO A 49 18.58 -8.22 13.88
C PRO A 49 17.38 -8.65 14.71
N VAL A 50 17.40 -8.28 15.99
CA VAL A 50 16.22 -8.30 16.86
C VAL A 50 15.16 -7.37 16.27
N PRO A 51 13.87 -7.77 16.18
CA PRO A 51 12.84 -6.97 15.51
C PRO A 51 12.76 -5.51 15.98
N ALA A 52 12.89 -5.27 17.29
CA ALA A 52 12.88 -3.93 17.87
C ALA A 52 14.05 -3.03 17.42
N LEU A 53 15.16 -3.63 16.98
CA LEU A 53 16.40 -2.94 16.60
C LEU A 53 16.70 -3.06 15.10
N ALA A 54 15.81 -3.67 14.32
CA ALA A 54 16.00 -3.94 12.89
C ALA A 54 16.41 -2.68 12.11
N VAL A 55 15.78 -1.54 12.38
CA VAL A 55 16.11 -0.29 11.69
C VAL A 55 17.51 0.23 12.04
N THR A 56 17.90 0.16 13.32
CA THR A 56 19.24 0.56 13.76
C THR A 56 20.31 -0.32 13.13
N VAL A 57 20.08 -1.64 13.11
CA VAL A 57 21.01 -2.60 12.50
C VAL A 57 21.10 -2.41 10.99
N THR A 58 19.97 -2.19 10.30
CA THR A 58 19.96 -1.88 8.87
C THR A 58 20.78 -0.62 8.58
N ARG A 59 20.63 0.45 9.38
CA ARG A 59 21.45 1.67 9.24
C ARG A 59 22.93 1.42 9.43
N LEU A 60 23.31 0.66 10.46
CA LEU A 60 24.71 0.32 10.73
C LEU A 60 25.31 -0.49 9.57
N ARG A 61 24.56 -1.46 9.03
CA ARG A 61 24.99 -2.22 7.83
C ARG A 61 25.15 -1.31 6.63
N SER A 62 24.17 -0.43 6.39
CA SER A 62 24.24 0.50 5.27
C SER A 62 25.48 1.37 5.37
N LEU A 63 25.76 1.96 6.55
CA LEU A 63 26.95 2.78 6.78
C LEU A 63 28.26 2.02 6.57
N LEU A 64 28.37 0.79 7.09
CA LEU A 64 29.55 -0.05 6.90
C LEU A 64 29.79 -0.38 5.43
N LEU A 65 28.74 -0.79 4.71
CA LEU A 65 28.81 -1.13 3.30
C LEU A 65 29.17 0.09 2.44
N THR A 66 28.57 1.25 2.69
CA THR A 66 28.93 2.48 1.96
C THR A 66 30.37 2.93 2.25
N ASN A 67 30.84 2.79 3.49
CA ASN A 67 32.23 3.10 3.85
C ASN A 67 33.23 2.14 3.18
N LEU A 68 32.81 0.92 2.86
CA LEU A 68 33.58 -0.05 2.07
C LEU A 68 33.51 0.21 0.55
N GLY A 69 32.88 1.31 0.12
CA GLY A 69 32.72 1.67 -1.28
C GLY A 69 31.62 0.90 -2.00
N CYS A 70 30.75 0.18 -1.27
CA CYS A 70 29.62 -0.49 -1.88
C CYS A 70 28.52 0.52 -2.26
N GLU A 71 28.03 0.42 -3.49
CA GLU A 71 26.80 1.07 -3.91
C GLU A 71 25.61 0.26 -3.38
N LEU A 72 24.86 0.82 -2.43
CA LEU A 72 23.65 0.19 -1.91
C LEU A 72 22.49 0.43 -2.87
N ARG A 73 22.04 -0.62 -3.53
CA ARG A 73 20.80 -0.61 -4.30
C ARG A 73 19.70 -1.20 -3.43
N GLY A 74 18.62 -0.45 -3.22
CA GLY A 74 17.41 -1.05 -2.64
C GLY A 74 17.01 -2.24 -3.51
N ASP A 75 16.74 -3.39 -2.89
CA ASP A 75 16.44 -4.65 -3.59
C ASP A 75 15.13 -4.61 -4.40
N GLY A 76 14.45 -3.46 -4.45
CA GLY A 76 13.14 -3.27 -5.06
C GLY A 76 12.03 -4.06 -4.37
N GLY A 77 12.34 -4.84 -3.33
CA GLY A 77 11.43 -5.72 -2.61
C GLY A 77 10.33 -4.93 -1.91
N ALA A 78 10.70 -3.84 -1.22
CA ALA A 78 9.74 -2.93 -0.60
C ALA A 78 8.82 -2.24 -1.63
N ALA A 79 9.38 -1.77 -2.76
CA ALA A 79 8.60 -1.16 -3.83
C ALA A 79 7.65 -2.17 -4.51
N ARG A 80 8.14 -3.39 -4.79
CA ARG A 80 7.33 -4.50 -5.31
C ARG A 80 6.23 -4.90 -4.33
N ALA A 81 6.56 -5.05 -3.04
CA ALA A 81 5.60 -5.39 -2.00
C ALA A 81 4.52 -4.31 -1.84
N ARG A 82 4.91 -3.02 -1.88
CA ARG A 82 3.97 -1.89 -1.92
C ARG A 82 3.07 -1.98 -3.15
N LYS A 83 3.64 -2.18 -4.34
CA LYS A 83 2.86 -2.31 -5.58
C LYS A 83 1.86 -3.47 -5.53
N GLU A 84 2.29 -4.64 -5.06
CA GLU A 84 1.41 -5.80 -4.87
C GLU A 84 0.35 -5.55 -3.77
N ARG A 85 0.66 -4.74 -2.76
CA ARG A 85 -0.32 -4.27 -1.77
C ARG A 85 -1.35 -3.35 -2.40
N LEU A 86 -0.91 -2.35 -3.17
CA LEU A 86 -1.77 -1.35 -3.79
C LEU A 86 -2.71 -1.96 -4.84
N LYS A 87 -2.28 -3.01 -5.55
CA LYS A 87 -3.15 -3.80 -6.45
C LYS A 87 -4.38 -4.41 -5.76
N ARG A 88 -4.37 -4.57 -4.45
CA ARG A 88 -5.51 -5.09 -3.69
C ARG A 88 -6.55 -4.01 -3.37
N TYR A 89 -6.24 -2.74 -3.60
CA TYR A 89 -7.17 -1.66 -3.35
C TYR A 89 -8.01 -1.36 -4.59
N GLU A 90 -9.29 -1.15 -4.37
CA GLU A 90 -10.13 -0.37 -5.26
C GLU A 90 -10.02 1.10 -4.86
N PHE A 91 -9.62 1.94 -5.81
CA PHE A 91 -9.40 3.35 -5.56
C PHE A 91 -10.57 4.20 -6.03
N SER A 92 -10.77 5.34 -5.39
CA SER A 92 -11.69 6.36 -5.84
C SER A 92 -11.15 7.74 -5.49
N CYS A 93 -10.91 8.54 -6.53
CA CYS A 93 -10.47 9.92 -6.39
C CYS A 93 -11.60 10.76 -5.80
N ILE A 94 -11.27 11.64 -4.87
CA ILE A 94 -12.21 12.60 -4.27
C ILE A 94 -12.15 13.89 -5.08
N ASP A 95 -13.32 14.44 -5.43
CA ASP A 95 -13.40 15.71 -6.15
C ASP A 95 -13.14 16.87 -5.20
N LEU A 96 -11.97 17.53 -5.37
CA LEU A 96 -11.59 18.71 -4.61
C LEU A 96 -11.87 20.02 -5.35
N ALA A 97 -12.31 19.99 -6.60
CA ALA A 97 -12.50 21.21 -7.40
C ALA A 97 -13.44 22.24 -6.73
N PRO A 98 -14.54 21.86 -6.05
CA PRO A 98 -15.42 22.82 -5.37
C PRO A 98 -14.76 23.54 -4.18
N TYR A 99 -13.68 22.99 -3.64
CA TYR A 99 -13.02 23.48 -2.43
C TYR A 99 -11.70 24.21 -2.73
N ALA A 100 -11.15 24.03 -3.94
CA ALA A 100 -9.86 24.58 -4.33
C ALA A 100 -9.91 26.13 -4.42
N ASN A 101 -8.91 26.79 -3.85
CA ASN A 101 -8.80 28.24 -3.78
C ASN A 101 -7.51 28.80 -4.39
N ARG A 102 -6.57 27.94 -4.81
CA ARG A 102 -5.33 28.30 -5.50
C ARG A 102 -5.09 27.45 -6.74
N GLY A 103 -4.34 28.00 -7.70
CA GLY A 103 -3.79 27.25 -8.83
C GLY A 103 -2.48 26.54 -8.45
N PHE A 104 -2.02 25.59 -9.26
CA PHE A 104 -0.67 25.04 -9.09
C PHE A 104 0.42 26.00 -9.57
N ARG A 105 0.07 26.89 -10.50
CA ARG A 105 0.94 27.96 -11.00
C ARG A 105 0.36 29.31 -10.68
N ASP A 106 1.23 30.29 -10.52
CA ASP A 106 0.82 31.69 -10.59
C ASP A 106 0.49 32.07 -12.03
N ASP A 107 -0.59 32.82 -12.21
CA ASP A 107 -1.02 33.37 -13.49
C ASP A 107 -1.49 34.82 -13.32
N ALA A 108 -0.54 35.74 -13.54
CA ALA A 108 -0.77 37.18 -13.47
C ALA A 108 -1.83 37.68 -14.46
N LYS A 109 -2.10 36.97 -15.58
CA LYS A 109 -3.11 37.40 -16.55
C LYS A 109 -4.53 37.21 -16.05
N THR A 110 -4.76 36.13 -15.30
CA THR A 110 -6.07 35.80 -14.71
C THR A 110 -6.20 36.26 -13.26
N GLY A 111 -5.10 36.68 -12.63
CA GLY A 111 -5.04 37.00 -11.20
C GLY A 111 -5.08 35.76 -10.32
N LEU A 112 -4.93 34.56 -10.90
CA LEU A 112 -4.92 33.31 -10.16
C LEU A 112 -3.57 33.15 -9.44
N LEU A 113 -3.62 33.10 -8.11
CA LEU A 113 -2.44 32.87 -7.29
C LEU A 113 -2.06 31.39 -7.26
N GLY A 114 -0.75 31.14 -7.27
CA GLY A 114 -0.15 29.82 -7.13
C GLY A 114 -0.36 29.23 -5.74
N TRP A 115 -0.09 27.93 -5.60
CA TRP A 115 -0.48 27.11 -4.45
C TRP A 115 0.08 27.59 -3.10
N THR A 116 1.18 28.32 -3.12
CA THR A 116 1.84 28.92 -1.95
C THR A 116 1.99 30.44 -2.09
N ASN A 117 1.49 31.04 -3.18
CA ASN A 117 1.58 32.46 -3.50
C ASN A 117 3.02 33.00 -3.57
N GLN A 118 3.90 32.37 -4.35
CA GLN A 118 5.32 32.74 -4.44
C GLN A 118 5.77 33.05 -5.88
N GLY A 119 4.83 33.41 -6.77
CA GLY A 119 5.15 33.79 -8.14
C GLY A 119 5.75 32.61 -8.91
N GLU A 120 6.96 32.76 -9.43
CA GLU A 120 7.58 31.68 -10.20
C GLU A 120 8.05 30.48 -9.37
N ASN A 121 8.05 30.61 -8.05
CA ASN A 121 8.28 29.50 -7.14
C ASN A 121 6.96 28.72 -6.92
N ASP A 122 6.53 28.01 -7.97
CA ASP A 122 5.24 27.32 -8.01
C ASP A 122 5.37 25.86 -8.50
N MET A 123 4.23 25.22 -8.75
CA MET A 123 4.12 23.85 -9.26
C MET A 123 3.68 23.83 -10.74
N ARG A 124 4.10 24.80 -11.56
CA ARG A 124 3.71 24.90 -12.99
C ARG A 124 3.96 23.67 -13.84
N ASN A 125 4.92 22.85 -13.45
CA ASN A 125 5.30 21.63 -14.16
C ASN A 125 4.61 20.37 -13.61
N LEU A 126 3.84 20.49 -12.52
CA LEU A 126 3.03 19.38 -12.00
C LEU A 126 1.89 19.10 -13.00
N PRO A 127 1.78 17.87 -13.52
CA PRO A 127 0.74 17.58 -14.48
C PRO A 127 -0.63 17.43 -13.79
N THR A 128 -1.66 18.05 -14.35
CA THR A 128 -3.03 18.05 -13.81
C THR A 128 -3.94 17.00 -14.46
N GLY A 129 -5.18 16.88 -13.97
CA GLY A 129 -6.16 15.88 -14.41
C GLY A 129 -5.94 14.52 -13.75
N SER A 130 -6.40 13.45 -14.39
CA SER A 130 -6.22 12.10 -13.87
C SER A 130 -4.76 11.65 -14.00
N ARG A 131 -4.11 11.39 -12.88
CA ARG A 131 -2.69 11.00 -12.82
C ARG A 131 -2.48 9.87 -11.84
N THR A 132 -1.52 9.01 -12.13
CA THR A 132 -1.06 7.98 -11.19
C THR A 132 0.29 8.41 -10.64
N PHE A 133 0.37 8.58 -9.33
CA PHE A 133 1.59 8.89 -8.61
C PHE A 133 1.85 7.82 -7.56
N ALA A 134 3.09 7.32 -7.50
CA ALA A 134 3.47 6.22 -6.58
C ALA A 134 2.48 5.02 -6.62
N ASP A 135 2.07 4.60 -7.83
CA ASP A 135 1.08 3.55 -8.12
C ASP A 135 -0.35 3.81 -7.58
N ILE A 136 -0.68 5.05 -7.18
CA ILE A 136 -2.01 5.46 -6.70
C ILE A 136 -2.64 6.45 -7.69
N PRO A 137 -3.89 6.25 -8.13
CA PRO A 137 -4.58 7.22 -8.99
C PRO A 137 -5.04 8.43 -8.18
N PHE A 138 -4.93 9.63 -8.75
CA PHE A 138 -5.39 10.91 -8.21
C PHE A 138 -6.06 11.74 -9.31
N GLN A 139 -6.94 12.64 -8.90
CA GLN A 139 -7.51 13.66 -9.76
C GLN A 139 -7.02 15.03 -9.28
N LEU A 140 -6.21 15.70 -10.09
CA LEU A 140 -5.71 17.04 -9.79
C LEU A 140 -6.52 18.07 -10.57
N ALA A 141 -7.32 18.88 -9.86
CA ALA A 141 -8.17 19.88 -10.47
C ALA A 141 -7.36 21.01 -11.14
N ALA A 142 -7.99 21.71 -12.08
CA ALA A 142 -7.44 22.89 -12.74
C ALA A 142 -8.60 23.78 -13.23
N PRO A 143 -8.45 25.12 -13.31
CA PRO A 143 -7.22 25.87 -13.04
C PRO A 143 -6.93 26.05 -11.54
N LYS A 144 -7.96 26.03 -10.67
CA LYS A 144 -7.78 25.90 -9.22
C LYS A 144 -7.57 24.44 -8.87
N GLY A 145 -6.36 24.11 -8.44
CA GLY A 145 -5.92 22.73 -8.20
C GLY A 145 -5.58 22.42 -6.75
N ALA A 146 -5.48 23.45 -5.90
CA ALA A 146 -5.05 23.31 -4.52
C ALA A 146 -6.03 24.00 -3.56
N ILE A 147 -6.22 23.35 -2.41
CA ILE A 147 -6.78 23.97 -1.22
C ILE A 147 -5.59 24.44 -0.36
N THR A 148 -5.41 25.75 -0.24
CA THR A 148 -4.37 26.37 0.57
C THR A 148 -5.00 27.02 1.79
N LEU A 149 -4.43 26.80 2.98
CA LEU A 149 -4.90 27.39 4.22
C LEU A 149 -4.16 28.68 4.57
N HIS A 150 -4.75 29.46 5.47
CA HIS A 150 -4.23 30.72 5.98
C HIS A 150 -2.78 30.59 6.48
N SER A 151 -1.94 31.55 6.09
CA SER A 151 -0.59 31.70 6.61
C SER A 151 -0.19 33.16 6.70
N ARG A 152 0.69 33.48 7.65
CA ARG A 152 1.37 34.79 7.71
C ARG A 152 2.49 34.90 6.68
N ASN A 153 2.94 33.77 6.12
CA ASN A 153 3.99 33.71 5.11
C ASN A 153 3.44 33.85 3.69
N ALA A 154 4.24 34.46 2.82
CA ALA A 154 3.90 34.74 1.43
C ALA A 154 2.53 35.41 1.26
N SER A 155 2.09 36.18 2.26
CA SER A 155 0.81 36.91 2.26
C SER A 155 -0.44 36.06 1.95
N ASN A 156 -0.46 34.77 2.33
CA ASN A 156 -1.65 33.91 2.22
C ASN A 156 -2.70 34.21 3.30
N THR A 157 -2.87 35.48 3.66
CA THR A 157 -3.78 35.91 4.73
C THR A 157 -5.25 35.90 4.31
N ASP A 158 -5.51 35.91 3.01
CA ASP A 158 -6.83 35.78 2.38
C ASP A 158 -7.37 34.33 2.39
N CYS A 159 -6.49 33.34 2.52
CA CYS A 159 -6.88 31.94 2.62
C CYS A 159 -7.66 31.66 3.92
N PRO A 160 -8.59 30.69 3.91
CA PRO A 160 -9.31 30.29 5.12
C PRO A 160 -8.37 29.52 6.06
N LYS A 161 -8.61 29.62 7.37
CA LYS A 161 -7.91 28.79 8.37
C LYS A 161 -8.40 27.34 8.39
N LYS A 162 -9.59 27.10 7.82
CA LYS A 162 -10.28 25.82 7.75
C LYS A 162 -11.12 25.72 6.49
N VAL A 163 -11.05 24.59 5.81
CA VAL A 163 -12.03 24.17 4.79
C VAL A 163 -12.79 22.97 5.35
N ALA A 164 -14.08 23.15 5.60
CA ALA A 164 -14.93 22.15 6.22
C ALA A 164 -15.75 21.38 5.18
N GLY A 165 -16.20 20.18 5.55
CA GLY A 165 -17.23 19.47 4.80
C GLY A 165 -16.77 18.92 3.45
N ILE A 166 -15.49 18.63 3.27
CA ILE A 166 -14.97 17.99 2.05
C ILE A 166 -15.65 16.61 1.93
N LYS A 167 -16.53 16.47 0.95
CA LYS A 167 -17.38 15.28 0.79
C LYS A 167 -16.54 14.05 0.43
N ILE A 168 -16.62 13.01 1.27
CA ILE A 168 -16.05 11.68 0.99
C ILE A 168 -17.17 10.71 0.60
N GLY A 169 -18.20 10.61 1.44
CA GLY A 169 -19.44 9.84 1.19
C GLY A 169 -19.22 8.37 0.87
N ARG A 170 -18.26 7.72 1.55
CA ARG A 170 -17.93 6.30 1.34
C ARG A 170 -17.13 5.69 2.48
N LYS A 171 -17.14 4.37 2.55
CA LYS A 171 -16.18 3.60 3.36
C LYS A 171 -14.81 3.62 2.67
N ALA A 172 -13.77 3.63 3.48
CA ALA A 172 -12.39 3.55 3.03
C ALA A 172 -11.55 2.86 4.11
N ASP A 173 -10.69 1.92 3.72
CA ASP A 173 -9.68 1.35 4.62
C ASP A 173 -8.51 2.31 4.80
N VAL A 174 -8.27 3.14 3.78
CA VAL A 174 -7.14 4.07 3.72
C VAL A 174 -7.53 5.32 2.94
N LEU A 175 -7.02 6.47 3.34
CA LEU A 175 -7.01 7.68 2.52
C LEU A 175 -5.56 8.00 2.15
N PHE A 176 -5.33 8.31 0.88
CA PHE A 176 -4.08 8.84 0.38
C PHE A 176 -4.24 10.32 0.12
N PHE A 177 -3.41 11.14 0.76
CA PHE A 177 -3.38 12.58 0.59
C PHE A 177 -2.19 12.97 -0.28
N LEU A 178 -2.39 13.89 -1.22
CA LEU A 178 -1.30 14.67 -1.80
C LEU A 178 -1.31 16.04 -1.15
N HIS A 179 -0.45 16.23 -0.16
CA HIS A 179 -0.38 17.44 0.62
C HIS A 179 1.06 17.85 0.86
N ALA A 180 1.28 19.13 1.09
CA ALA A 180 2.60 19.69 1.33
C ALA A 180 2.49 20.87 2.30
N VAL A 181 3.65 21.35 2.71
CA VAL A 181 3.77 22.67 3.32
C VAL A 181 4.85 23.47 2.60
N ALA A 182 4.71 24.79 2.58
CA ALA A 182 5.86 25.69 2.51
C ALA A 182 6.12 26.25 3.91
N TRP A 183 7.38 26.25 4.32
CA TRP A 183 7.77 26.43 5.72
C TRP A 183 7.14 25.36 6.62
N SER A 184 7.42 25.39 7.92
CA SER A 184 6.94 24.35 8.82
C SER A 184 6.50 24.87 10.19
N ALA A 185 5.76 24.01 10.87
CA ALA A 185 5.42 24.05 12.28
C ALA A 185 5.45 22.59 12.78
N PRO A 186 5.49 22.31 14.09
CA PRO A 186 5.43 20.92 14.57
C PRO A 186 4.18 20.16 14.08
N VAL A 187 3.02 20.83 14.10
CA VAL A 187 1.74 20.37 13.54
C VAL A 187 1.21 21.50 12.64
N PRO A 188 1.57 21.55 11.34
CA PRO A 188 1.17 22.64 10.45
C PRO A 188 -0.32 22.60 10.10
N PHE A 189 -0.95 21.43 10.16
CA PHE A 189 -2.38 21.23 9.90
C PHE A 189 -2.85 19.88 10.44
N GLN A 190 -4.16 19.68 10.44
CA GLN A 190 -4.81 18.44 10.81
C GLN A 190 -6.04 18.18 9.94
N TYR A 191 -6.45 16.92 9.92
CA TYR A 191 -7.72 16.52 9.34
C TYR A 191 -8.68 16.06 10.43
N ARG A 192 -9.93 16.53 10.37
CA ARG A 192 -11.02 15.99 11.18
C ARG A 192 -11.93 15.16 10.29
N ILE A 193 -11.99 13.86 10.55
CA ILE A 193 -12.73 12.91 9.75
C ILE A 193 -14.06 12.65 10.44
N HIS A 194 -15.17 13.00 9.77
CA HIS A 194 -16.53 12.84 10.26
C HIS A 194 -17.16 11.58 9.66
N TYR A 195 -17.59 10.65 10.50
CA TYR A 195 -18.29 9.44 10.05
C TYR A 195 -19.80 9.68 9.98
N ALA A 196 -20.48 8.92 9.12
CA ALA A 196 -21.93 9.04 8.92
C ALA A 196 -22.76 8.70 10.18
N ASP A 197 -22.17 8.00 11.16
CA ASP A 197 -22.81 7.69 12.45
C ASP A 197 -22.65 8.82 13.49
N GLY A 198 -22.06 9.96 13.11
CA GLY A 198 -21.84 11.12 13.97
C GLY A 198 -20.57 11.06 14.81
N THR A 199 -19.79 9.97 14.75
CA THR A 199 -18.47 9.90 15.40
C THR A 199 -17.40 10.61 14.56
N GLU A 200 -16.27 10.95 15.18
CA GLU A 200 -15.15 11.59 14.48
C GLU A 200 -13.78 11.04 14.90
N THR A 201 -12.80 11.18 14.01
CA THR A 201 -11.38 10.93 14.27
C THR A 201 -10.57 12.17 13.92
N LEU A 202 -9.63 12.55 14.78
CA LEU A 202 -8.64 13.59 14.48
C LEU A 202 -7.34 12.95 13.97
N PHE A 203 -6.82 13.45 12.86
CA PHE A 203 -5.51 13.11 12.33
C PHE A 203 -4.61 14.34 12.32
N GLU A 204 -3.78 14.46 13.36
CA GLU A 204 -2.70 15.46 13.40
C GLU A 204 -1.59 15.08 12.43
N VAL A 205 -1.25 16.00 11.53
CA VAL A 205 -0.18 15.79 10.55
C VAL A 205 1.07 16.50 11.06
N LYS A 206 2.15 15.75 11.30
CA LYS A 206 3.39 16.27 11.89
C LYS A 206 4.46 16.47 10.83
N THR A 207 5.16 17.62 10.87
CA THR A 207 6.29 17.86 9.98
C THR A 207 7.41 16.86 10.22
N GLY A 208 7.99 16.34 9.14
CA GLY A 208 9.03 15.32 9.19
C GLY A 208 8.51 13.91 9.47
N GLN A 209 7.19 13.74 9.61
CA GLN A 209 6.53 12.44 9.70
C GLN A 209 5.56 12.26 8.55
N GLN A 210 4.37 12.87 8.62
CA GLN A 210 3.32 12.71 7.61
C GLN A 210 3.37 13.78 6.52
N VAL A 211 4.05 14.91 6.77
CA VAL A 211 4.24 15.97 5.78
C VAL A 211 5.66 16.52 5.84
N ILE A 212 6.17 16.98 4.70
CA ILE A 212 7.47 17.66 4.58
C ILE A 212 7.32 18.91 3.71
N ASP A 213 8.29 19.80 3.83
CA ASP A 213 8.37 20.99 2.98
C ASP A 213 8.52 20.58 1.51
N TRP A 214 7.85 21.27 0.60
CA TRP A 214 7.89 20.99 -0.82
C TRP A 214 9.26 21.27 -1.49
N TRP A 215 10.17 21.98 -0.81
CA TRP A 215 11.59 22.12 -1.19
C TRP A 215 12.50 21.07 -0.54
N ALA A 216 11.95 20.22 0.33
CA ALA A 216 12.76 19.27 1.09
C ALA A 216 13.44 18.24 0.19
N GLU A 217 14.69 17.90 0.53
CA GLU A 217 15.38 16.78 -0.09
C GLU A 217 14.83 15.45 0.45
N PRO A 218 14.18 14.61 -0.38
CA PRO A 218 13.42 13.46 0.10
C PRO A 218 14.25 12.41 0.84
N THR A 219 15.51 12.24 0.47
CA THR A 219 16.42 11.23 1.04
C THR A 219 16.64 11.43 2.54
N ARG A 220 16.49 12.67 3.05
CA ARG A 220 16.59 12.98 4.48
C ARG A 220 15.41 12.45 5.30
N TYR A 221 14.32 12.03 4.65
CA TYR A 221 13.07 11.60 5.28
C TYR A 221 12.76 10.12 5.04
N ALA A 222 13.77 9.31 4.71
CA ALA A 222 13.61 7.87 4.46
C ALA A 222 12.91 7.14 5.63
N GLU A 223 13.23 7.49 6.88
CA GLU A 223 12.56 6.92 8.07
C GLU A 223 11.07 7.27 8.11
N ALA A 224 10.71 8.50 7.78
CA ALA A 224 9.34 8.94 7.75
C ALA A 224 8.53 8.22 6.67
N MET A 225 9.14 7.97 5.51
CA MET A 225 8.51 7.18 4.46
C MET A 225 8.28 5.72 4.85
N GLU A 226 9.18 5.14 5.66
CA GLU A 226 9.05 3.78 6.15
C GLU A 226 7.98 3.65 7.26
N ARG A 227 7.88 4.64 8.15
CA ARG A 227 7.12 4.52 9.41
C ARG A 227 5.83 5.31 9.48
N HIS A 228 5.71 6.39 8.71
CA HIS A 228 4.64 7.38 8.88
C HIS A 228 3.78 7.55 7.63
N GLY A 229 3.88 6.63 6.68
CA GLY A 229 3.06 6.64 5.47
C GLY A 229 3.41 7.74 4.48
N LEU A 230 4.49 8.49 4.70
CA LEU A 230 4.98 9.51 3.78
C LEU A 230 5.49 8.89 2.49
N PHE A 231 5.26 9.54 1.36
CA PHE A 231 5.86 9.18 0.08
C PHE A 231 6.04 10.42 -0.80
N VAL A 232 6.90 10.32 -1.81
CA VAL A 232 7.02 11.35 -2.86
C VAL A 232 6.13 10.93 -4.03
N ALA A 233 5.12 11.75 -4.33
CA ALA A 233 4.20 11.48 -5.42
C ALA A 233 4.75 11.98 -6.76
N TRP A 234 5.36 13.17 -6.74
CA TRP A 234 5.94 13.81 -7.91
C TRP A 234 7.16 14.64 -7.52
N GLN A 235 8.12 14.76 -8.43
CA GLN A 235 9.27 15.65 -8.32
C GLN A 235 9.51 16.30 -9.69
N GLY A 236 9.85 17.58 -9.69
CA GLY A 236 10.23 18.30 -10.89
C GLY A 236 10.84 19.66 -10.58
N ASP A 237 11.20 20.40 -11.61
CA ASP A 237 11.85 21.70 -11.46
C ASP A 237 10.83 22.83 -11.59
N ASN A 238 11.14 23.99 -11.01
CA ASN A 238 10.55 25.27 -11.36
C ASN A 238 11.69 26.31 -11.57
N PRO A 239 11.41 27.56 -12.00
CA PRO A 239 12.45 28.57 -12.19
C PRO A 239 13.30 28.91 -10.97
N MET A 240 12.78 28.69 -9.75
CA MET A 240 13.42 29.09 -8.50
C MET A 240 14.15 27.95 -7.78
N HIS A 241 13.77 26.70 -8.03
CA HIS A 241 14.34 25.53 -7.36
C HIS A 241 14.26 24.27 -8.23
N LYS A 242 15.34 23.49 -8.26
CA LYS A 242 15.38 22.18 -8.93
C LYS A 242 14.92 21.07 -8.00
N GLY A 243 14.08 20.17 -8.50
CA GLY A 243 13.63 19.00 -7.74
C GLY A 243 12.67 19.32 -6.60
N VAL A 244 11.82 20.34 -6.76
CA VAL A 244 10.66 20.54 -5.87
C VAL A 244 9.74 19.32 -5.90
N ILE A 245 9.06 19.05 -4.80
CA ILE A 245 8.27 17.82 -4.62
C ILE A 245 6.81 18.10 -4.30
N LEU A 246 5.96 17.17 -4.74
CA LEU A 246 4.64 16.94 -4.14
C LEU A 246 4.73 15.67 -3.30
N PRO A 247 4.86 15.78 -1.97
CA PRO A 247 4.74 14.64 -1.09
C PRO A 247 3.27 14.19 -0.95
N GLY A 248 3.10 13.02 -0.36
CA GLY A 248 1.81 12.51 0.04
C GLY A 248 1.91 11.64 1.29
N CYS A 249 0.75 11.35 1.88
CA CYS A 249 0.64 10.56 3.08
C CYS A 249 -0.44 9.49 2.93
N GLU A 250 -0.11 8.27 3.32
CA GLU A 250 -1.04 7.16 3.50
C GLU A 250 -1.56 7.17 4.95
N TRP A 251 -2.85 7.44 5.13
CA TRP A 251 -3.53 7.38 6.42
C TRP A 251 -4.44 6.15 6.49
N THR A 252 -4.13 5.24 7.42
CA THR A 252 -5.00 4.10 7.71
C THR A 252 -6.21 4.55 8.52
N ASN A 253 -7.41 4.30 8.01
CA ASN A 253 -8.64 4.61 8.73
C ASN A 253 -8.79 3.67 9.93
N PRO A 254 -8.89 4.17 11.18
CA PRO A 254 -9.09 3.31 12.35
C PRO A 254 -10.47 2.64 12.36
N HIS A 255 -11.42 3.12 11.54
CA HIS A 255 -12.79 2.63 11.46
C HIS A 255 -13.21 2.33 10.01
N PRO A 256 -12.58 1.34 9.35
CA PRO A 256 -12.83 1.05 7.92
C PRO A 256 -14.27 0.60 7.63
N GLY A 257 -14.95 0.04 8.62
CA GLY A 257 -16.35 -0.38 8.51
C GLY A 257 -17.36 0.78 8.54
N LYS A 258 -16.94 1.98 8.96
CA LYS A 258 -17.79 3.18 9.02
C LYS A 258 -17.64 3.99 7.73
N GLU A 259 -18.76 4.51 7.24
CA GLU A 259 -18.73 5.47 6.14
C GLU A 259 -18.13 6.78 6.62
N ILE A 260 -17.12 7.29 5.90
CA ILE A 260 -16.63 8.66 6.08
C ILE A 260 -17.59 9.57 5.32
N ALA A 261 -18.31 10.42 6.03
CA ALA A 261 -19.25 11.37 5.44
C ALA A 261 -18.47 12.54 4.84
N THR A 262 -17.72 13.25 5.68
CA THR A 262 -16.96 14.44 5.31
C THR A 262 -15.60 14.49 6.02
N LEU A 263 -14.73 15.34 5.52
CA LEU A 263 -13.44 15.64 6.12
C LEU A 263 -13.25 17.16 6.19
N ASP A 264 -12.71 17.65 7.29
CA ASP A 264 -12.26 19.03 7.43
C ASP A 264 -10.73 19.10 7.31
N PHE A 265 -10.23 20.13 6.63
CA PHE A 265 -8.81 20.46 6.54
C PHE A 265 -8.57 21.78 7.27
N GLU A 266 -7.84 21.75 8.40
CA GLU A 266 -7.73 22.90 9.30
C GLU A 266 -6.30 23.13 9.84
N THR A 267 -5.95 24.40 10.04
CA THR A 267 -4.69 24.80 10.68
C THR A 267 -4.93 25.05 12.17
N PRO A 268 -4.30 24.28 13.08
CA PRO A 268 -4.46 24.50 14.51
C PRO A 268 -3.83 25.84 14.93
N GLU A 269 -4.43 26.54 15.88
CA GLU A 269 -3.96 27.85 16.35
C GLU A 269 -2.53 27.80 16.92
N ASP A 270 -2.17 26.69 17.56
CA ASP A 270 -0.84 26.45 18.15
C ASP A 270 0.30 26.46 17.11
N SER A 271 -0.02 26.20 15.83
CA SER A 271 0.93 26.35 14.73
C SER A 271 1.34 27.81 14.48
N ARG A 272 0.61 28.77 15.09
CA ARG A 272 0.72 30.22 14.87
C ARG A 272 0.59 30.63 13.40
N TYR A 273 0.03 29.76 12.56
CA TYR A 273 -0.10 29.96 11.11
C TYR A 273 1.25 30.25 10.43
N SER A 274 2.33 29.59 10.89
CA SER A 274 3.70 29.79 10.38
C SER A 274 4.04 28.95 9.15
N ALA A 275 3.28 27.90 8.85
CA ALA A 275 3.40 27.14 7.61
C ALA A 275 2.33 27.59 6.60
N VAL A 276 2.50 27.24 5.33
CA VAL A 276 1.46 27.30 4.30
C VAL A 276 1.00 25.87 4.01
N PRO A 277 -0.09 25.38 4.63
CA PRO A 277 -0.65 24.06 4.33
C PRO A 277 -1.30 24.03 2.95
N VAL A 278 -0.99 22.99 2.18
CA VAL A 278 -1.56 22.80 0.84
C VAL A 278 -2.06 21.37 0.69
N LEU A 279 -3.28 21.20 0.18
CA LEU A 279 -3.86 19.92 -0.21
C LEU A 279 -4.22 19.95 -1.69
N ALA A 280 -3.61 19.05 -2.48
CA ALA A 280 -3.76 18.97 -3.93
C ALA A 280 -4.74 17.88 -4.39
N ALA A 281 -4.80 16.74 -3.68
CA ALA A 281 -5.70 15.64 -4.01
C ALA A 281 -5.93 14.70 -2.82
N ILE A 282 -7.05 13.99 -2.85
CA ILE A 282 -7.34 12.85 -1.96
C ILE A 282 -7.81 11.67 -2.80
N THR A 283 -7.35 10.47 -2.46
CA THR A 283 -7.86 9.21 -3.01
C THR A 283 -8.21 8.25 -1.88
N ALA A 284 -9.43 7.73 -1.89
CA ALA A 284 -9.85 6.67 -0.99
C ALA A 284 -9.46 5.30 -1.56
N GLY A 285 -8.98 4.40 -0.70
CA GLY A 285 -8.73 3.00 -1.02
C GLY A 285 -9.59 2.07 -0.17
N VAL A 286 -10.27 1.12 -0.81
CA VAL A 286 -10.93 -0.01 -0.13
C VAL A 286 -10.16 -1.28 -0.46
N ALA A 287 -9.63 -1.95 0.56
CA ALA A 287 -8.90 -3.20 0.41
C ALA A 287 -9.91 -4.28 0.03
N ARG A 288 -9.75 -4.87 -1.16
CA ARG A 288 -10.49 -6.08 -1.52
C ARG A 288 -10.04 -7.20 -0.59
N PRO A 289 -10.94 -7.79 0.22
CA PRO A 289 -10.57 -8.95 1.01
C PRO A 289 -10.25 -10.08 0.03
N SER A 290 -8.98 -10.45 -0.06
CA SER A 290 -8.53 -11.56 -0.89
C SER A 290 -8.49 -12.88 -0.10
N ARG A 291 -9.05 -12.89 1.12
CA ARG A 291 -9.08 -14.06 2.01
C ARG A 291 -10.39 -14.14 2.73
N GLY A 292 -10.87 -15.36 2.92
CA GLY A 292 -12.13 -15.62 3.60
C GLY A 292 -12.33 -17.07 3.95
N THR A 293 -13.51 -17.38 4.48
CA THR A 293 -13.93 -18.76 4.75
C THR A 293 -15.03 -19.11 3.77
N VAL A 294 -14.90 -20.26 3.10
CA VAL A 294 -15.99 -20.74 2.24
C VAL A 294 -17.17 -21.17 3.11
N VAL A 295 -18.34 -20.59 2.87
CA VAL A 295 -19.56 -20.91 3.61
C VAL A 295 -20.47 -21.86 2.85
N ASP A 296 -20.42 -21.87 1.52
CA ASP A 296 -21.17 -22.80 0.68
C ASP A 296 -20.54 -22.95 -0.72
N ILE A 297 -21.06 -23.86 -1.53
CA ILE A 297 -20.66 -24.07 -2.93
C ILE A 297 -21.71 -23.54 -3.92
N ILE A 298 -21.25 -23.09 -5.08
CA ILE A 298 -22.08 -22.77 -6.25
C ILE A 298 -21.89 -23.92 -7.25
N GLY A 299 -22.60 -25.03 -7.02
CA GLY A 299 -22.37 -26.26 -7.76
C GLY A 299 -20.90 -26.70 -7.71
N THR A 300 -20.31 -27.03 -8.86
CA THR A 300 -18.85 -27.21 -9.02
C THR A 300 -18.19 -26.12 -9.85
N ARG A 301 -18.87 -24.97 -10.01
CA ARG A 301 -18.39 -23.80 -10.78
C ARG A 301 -17.96 -22.62 -9.91
N GLY A 302 -18.23 -22.65 -8.61
CA GLY A 302 -17.85 -21.56 -7.70
C GLY A 302 -18.11 -21.87 -6.23
N VAL A 303 -17.87 -20.88 -5.38
CA VAL A 303 -18.05 -20.91 -3.93
C VAL A 303 -18.67 -19.61 -3.41
N LYS A 304 -19.42 -19.71 -2.33
CA LYS A 304 -19.83 -18.56 -1.51
C LYS A 304 -18.77 -18.36 -0.44
N VAL A 305 -18.10 -17.22 -0.43
CA VAL A 305 -16.98 -16.93 0.47
C VAL A 305 -17.34 -15.78 1.40
N ARG A 306 -17.19 -15.98 2.70
CA ARG A 306 -17.25 -14.89 3.68
C ARG A 306 -15.95 -14.10 3.64
N LEU A 307 -16.01 -12.90 3.05
CA LEU A 307 -14.91 -11.96 2.88
C LEU A 307 -15.11 -10.79 3.85
N GLY A 308 -14.42 -10.81 4.99
CA GLY A 308 -14.72 -9.88 6.08
C GLY A 308 -16.15 -10.09 6.60
N THR A 309 -17.01 -9.08 6.47
CA THR A 309 -18.40 -9.10 6.95
C THR A 309 -19.44 -9.47 5.89
N THR A 310 -19.03 -9.59 4.62
CA THR A 310 -19.93 -9.93 3.51
C THR A 310 -19.75 -11.37 3.07
N VAL A 311 -20.78 -11.98 2.49
CA VAL A 311 -20.69 -13.25 1.76
C VAL A 311 -20.80 -12.93 0.28
N GLU A 312 -19.79 -13.33 -0.49
CA GLU A 312 -19.71 -13.07 -1.93
C GLU A 312 -19.71 -14.37 -2.73
N ASP A 313 -20.37 -14.34 -3.89
CA ASP A 313 -20.41 -15.44 -4.85
C ASP A 313 -19.20 -15.36 -5.79
N VAL A 314 -18.26 -16.28 -5.64
CA VAL A 314 -17.00 -16.34 -6.39
C VAL A 314 -17.01 -17.52 -7.35
N TYR A 315 -16.87 -17.25 -8.64
CA TYR A 315 -16.85 -18.23 -9.72
C TYR A 315 -15.41 -18.55 -10.15
N TYR A 316 -15.17 -19.83 -10.44
CA TYR A 316 -13.84 -20.32 -10.79
C TYR A 316 -13.48 -19.95 -12.22
N ILE A 317 -12.37 -19.22 -12.39
CA ILE A 317 -11.75 -19.03 -13.69
C ILE A 317 -11.39 -20.41 -14.27
N GLY A 318 -11.87 -20.71 -15.49
CA GLY A 318 -11.53 -21.92 -16.23
C GLY A 318 -12.30 -23.19 -15.86
N ALA A 319 -13.31 -23.14 -14.97
CA ALA A 319 -14.10 -24.32 -14.59
C ALA A 319 -15.62 -24.09 -14.75
N ALA A 320 -16.25 -24.82 -15.68
CA ALA A 320 -17.67 -24.62 -16.03
C ALA A 320 -18.67 -25.35 -15.09
N GLY A 321 -18.18 -26.18 -14.18
CA GLY A 321 -19.00 -27.07 -13.35
C GLY A 321 -19.57 -28.27 -14.11
N ILE A 322 -20.35 -29.11 -13.43
CA ILE A 322 -21.00 -30.31 -14.00
C ILE A 322 -22.48 -30.02 -14.28
N PRO A 323 -23.03 -30.46 -15.44
CA PRO A 323 -24.44 -30.32 -15.77
C PRO A 323 -25.39 -30.94 -14.73
N ASP A 324 -26.59 -30.38 -14.61
CA ASP A 324 -27.57 -30.77 -13.59
C ASP A 324 -28.07 -32.21 -13.75
N ASN A 325 -28.16 -32.69 -14.99
CA ASN A 325 -28.60 -34.04 -15.35
C ASN A 325 -27.49 -35.11 -15.35
N HIS A 326 -26.25 -34.76 -15.00
CA HIS A 326 -25.13 -35.72 -15.11
C HIS A 326 -25.16 -36.74 -13.94
N PRO A 327 -25.02 -38.07 -14.20
CA PRO A 327 -25.06 -39.10 -13.16
C PRO A 327 -24.07 -38.86 -12.01
N TYR A 328 -22.86 -38.45 -12.36
CA TYR A 328 -21.78 -38.14 -11.40
C TYR A 328 -22.02 -36.88 -10.53
N ARG A 329 -23.03 -36.05 -10.83
CA ARG A 329 -23.22 -34.74 -10.18
C ARG A 329 -23.28 -34.83 -8.66
N LYS A 330 -24.08 -35.74 -8.12
CA LYS A 330 -24.26 -35.87 -6.65
C LYS A 330 -22.93 -36.14 -5.94
N ARG A 331 -22.10 -37.02 -6.52
CA ARG A 331 -20.76 -37.34 -6.00
C ARG A 331 -19.83 -36.13 -6.11
N ALA A 332 -19.87 -35.43 -7.24
CA ALA A 332 -19.03 -34.26 -7.44
C ALA A 332 -19.35 -33.09 -6.50
N LEU A 333 -20.64 -32.83 -6.23
CA LEU A 333 -21.07 -31.82 -5.26
C LEU A 333 -20.60 -32.15 -3.84
N ALA A 334 -20.74 -33.42 -3.43
CA ALA A 334 -20.27 -33.86 -2.11
C ALA A 334 -18.74 -33.72 -1.99
N ALA A 335 -17.99 -34.14 -3.01
CA ALA A 335 -16.52 -34.02 -3.05
C ALA A 335 -16.07 -32.55 -3.03
N HIS A 336 -16.73 -31.69 -3.81
CA HIS A 336 -16.45 -30.26 -3.80
C HIS A 336 -16.74 -29.65 -2.42
N ARG A 337 -17.91 -29.90 -1.83
CA ARG A 337 -18.28 -29.40 -0.50
C ARG A 337 -17.25 -29.79 0.55
N ALA A 338 -16.84 -31.06 0.61
CA ALA A 338 -15.81 -31.54 1.54
C ALA A 338 -14.42 -30.91 1.28
N MET A 339 -14.14 -30.54 0.03
CA MET A 339 -12.89 -29.90 -0.34
C MET A 339 -12.79 -28.47 0.18
N VAL A 340 -13.89 -27.70 0.19
CA VAL A 340 -13.82 -26.24 0.38
C VAL A 340 -14.61 -25.70 1.56
N VAL A 341 -15.79 -26.22 1.88
CA VAL A 341 -16.68 -25.60 2.89
C VAL A 341 -16.05 -25.65 4.28
N GLY A 342 -16.11 -24.53 4.98
CA GLY A 342 -15.48 -24.31 6.28
C GLY A 342 -13.98 -24.02 6.21
N LYS A 343 -13.34 -24.09 5.04
CA LYS A 343 -11.89 -23.86 4.90
C LYS A 343 -11.60 -22.40 4.61
N ALA A 344 -10.47 -21.94 5.15
CA ALA A 344 -9.87 -20.68 4.77
C ALA A 344 -9.37 -20.77 3.31
N VAL A 345 -9.68 -19.74 2.54
CA VAL A 345 -9.26 -19.61 1.14
C VAL A 345 -8.65 -18.25 0.88
N SER A 346 -7.77 -18.21 -0.12
CA SER A 346 -7.27 -16.97 -0.72
C SER A 346 -7.77 -16.86 -2.16
N LEU A 347 -8.28 -15.69 -2.52
CA LEU A 347 -8.71 -15.33 -3.86
C LEU A 347 -7.55 -14.65 -4.59
N SER A 348 -7.21 -15.18 -5.76
CA SER A 348 -6.22 -14.61 -6.66
C SER A 348 -6.92 -14.18 -7.94
N HIS A 349 -7.08 -12.86 -8.09
CA HIS A 349 -7.67 -12.25 -9.28
C HIS A 349 -6.65 -12.18 -10.42
N ASP A 350 -7.15 -12.19 -11.65
CA ASP A 350 -6.39 -11.97 -12.87
C ASP A 350 -6.96 -10.74 -13.62
N ALA A 351 -6.54 -10.50 -14.87
CA ALA A 351 -6.86 -9.28 -15.61
C ALA A 351 -8.36 -8.89 -15.61
N VAL A 352 -9.25 -9.88 -15.66
CA VAL A 352 -10.70 -9.71 -15.63
C VAL A 352 -11.26 -10.30 -14.34
N THR A 353 -11.85 -9.43 -13.51
CA THR A 353 -12.39 -9.80 -12.19
C THR A 353 -13.90 -10.04 -12.19
N ARG A 354 -14.62 -9.63 -13.24
CA ARG A 354 -16.06 -9.91 -13.42
C ARG A 354 -16.35 -10.29 -14.87
N ASP A 355 -17.26 -11.24 -15.09
CA ASP A 355 -17.76 -11.56 -16.43
C ASP A 355 -18.85 -10.58 -16.90
N ALA A 356 -19.41 -10.81 -18.09
CA ALA A 356 -20.46 -9.97 -18.67
C ALA A 356 -21.75 -9.95 -17.85
N ASP A 357 -21.99 -11.00 -17.04
CA ASP A 357 -23.15 -11.12 -16.15
C ASP A 357 -22.86 -10.52 -14.76
N GLY A 358 -21.66 -9.98 -14.54
CA GLY A 358 -21.22 -9.38 -13.29
C GLY A 358 -20.71 -10.37 -12.24
N HIS A 359 -20.59 -11.66 -12.57
CA HIS A 359 -20.10 -12.68 -11.63
C HIS A 359 -18.63 -12.44 -11.27
N HIS A 360 -18.29 -12.54 -9.98
CA HIS A 360 -16.92 -12.36 -9.50
C HIS A 360 -16.04 -13.55 -9.88
N LEU A 361 -14.98 -13.31 -10.65
CA LEU A 361 -14.07 -14.36 -11.14
C LEU A 361 -12.76 -14.40 -10.34
N ALA A 362 -12.35 -15.60 -9.90
CA ALA A 362 -11.05 -15.79 -9.25
C ALA A 362 -10.43 -17.18 -9.46
N TYR A 363 -9.11 -17.24 -9.28
CA TYR A 363 -8.41 -18.47 -8.90
C TYR A 363 -8.47 -18.61 -7.37
N VAL A 364 -9.00 -19.71 -6.87
CA VAL A 364 -9.22 -19.92 -5.42
C VAL A 364 -8.21 -20.91 -4.89
N TYR A 365 -7.46 -20.51 -3.87
CA TYR A 365 -6.44 -21.34 -3.22
C TYR A 365 -6.90 -21.70 -1.81
N LEU A 366 -6.70 -22.95 -1.40
CA LEU A 366 -6.84 -23.35 0.00
C LEU A 366 -5.72 -22.70 0.84
N GLY A 367 -6.08 -22.17 2.01
CA GLY A 367 -5.13 -21.51 2.91
C GLY A 367 -4.71 -20.10 2.45
N THR A 368 -3.48 -19.72 2.82
CA THR A 368 -2.96 -18.34 2.66
C THR A 368 -2.03 -18.15 1.47
N ASN A 369 -1.55 -19.24 0.86
CA ASN A 369 -0.52 -19.21 -0.18
C ASN A 369 -1.16 -19.34 -1.58
N THR A 370 -1.10 -18.27 -2.37
CA THR A 370 -1.62 -18.23 -3.75
C THR A 370 -0.62 -18.67 -4.81
N TYR A 371 0.58 -19.13 -4.43
CA TYR A 371 1.61 -19.59 -5.35
C TYR A 371 1.68 -21.11 -5.45
N ASN A 372 1.14 -21.83 -4.47
CA ASN A 372 1.14 -23.29 -4.47
C ASN A 372 -0.02 -23.83 -5.32
N VAL A 373 0.29 -24.28 -6.53
CA VAL A 373 -0.71 -24.90 -7.43
C VAL A 373 -1.37 -26.15 -6.84
N ARG A 374 -0.74 -26.81 -5.84
CA ARG A 374 -1.38 -27.93 -5.13
C ARG A 374 -2.58 -27.50 -4.31
N ASP A 375 -2.68 -26.23 -3.95
CA ASP A 375 -3.79 -25.67 -3.17
C ASP A 375 -4.85 -25.01 -4.07
N LEU A 376 -4.60 -24.92 -5.38
CA LEU A 376 -5.52 -24.33 -6.36
C LEU A 376 -6.77 -25.20 -6.53
N VAL A 377 -7.91 -24.74 -6.02
CA VAL A 377 -9.20 -25.43 -6.08
C VAL A 377 -9.65 -25.63 -7.53
N ASN A 378 -9.47 -24.61 -8.39
CA ASN A 378 -9.80 -24.69 -9.82
C ASN A 378 -9.14 -25.92 -10.48
N ALA A 379 -7.86 -26.15 -10.18
CA ALA A 379 -7.08 -27.27 -10.69
C ALA A 379 -7.53 -28.61 -10.09
N LYS A 380 -7.81 -28.67 -8.79
CA LYS A 380 -8.34 -29.88 -8.13
C LYS A 380 -9.69 -30.30 -8.72
N LEU A 381 -10.57 -29.34 -9.02
CA LEU A 381 -11.88 -29.63 -9.62
C LEU A 381 -11.74 -30.20 -11.04
N ILE A 382 -10.92 -29.57 -11.88
CA ILE A 382 -10.72 -30.00 -13.26
C ILE A 382 -9.98 -31.34 -13.31
N GLY A 383 -8.84 -31.44 -12.61
CA GLY A 383 -8.02 -32.66 -12.59
C GLY A 383 -8.70 -33.86 -11.92
N GLY A 384 -9.57 -33.60 -10.94
CA GLY A 384 -10.37 -34.63 -10.26
C GLY A 384 -11.64 -35.04 -11.02
N GLY A 385 -11.91 -34.48 -12.19
CA GLY A 385 -13.15 -34.74 -12.93
C GLY A 385 -14.41 -34.30 -12.18
N LEU A 386 -14.31 -33.27 -11.33
CA LEU A 386 -15.42 -32.65 -10.61
C LEU A 386 -16.00 -31.43 -11.36
N ALA A 387 -15.27 -30.91 -12.35
CA ALA A 387 -15.72 -29.88 -13.27
C ALA A 387 -15.10 -30.08 -14.66
N LYS A 388 -15.78 -29.62 -15.70
CA LYS A 388 -15.21 -29.50 -17.05
C LYS A 388 -14.36 -28.24 -17.17
N LEU A 389 -13.39 -28.26 -18.08
CA LEU A 389 -12.70 -27.05 -18.52
C LEU A 389 -13.73 -26.05 -19.05
N GLY A 390 -13.66 -24.81 -18.58
CA GLY A 390 -14.60 -23.75 -18.89
C GLY A 390 -13.93 -22.51 -19.48
N ALA A 391 -14.71 -21.43 -19.57
CA ALA A 391 -14.21 -20.15 -20.08
C ALA A 391 -13.20 -19.51 -19.13
N PHE A 392 -12.21 -18.84 -19.71
CA PHE A 392 -11.23 -18.05 -18.97
C PHE A 392 -11.55 -16.56 -18.94
N GLY A 393 -12.45 -16.07 -19.81
CA GLY A 393 -12.95 -14.70 -19.76
C GLY A 393 -11.85 -13.62 -19.83
N GLY A 394 -10.85 -13.80 -20.70
CA GLY A 394 -9.71 -12.87 -20.80
C GLY A 394 -8.58 -13.11 -19.78
N ASN A 395 -8.74 -14.07 -18.87
CA ASN A 395 -7.71 -14.46 -17.90
C ASN A 395 -6.75 -15.51 -18.47
N GLY A 396 -5.49 -15.48 -18.04
CA GLY A 396 -4.41 -16.26 -18.65
C GLY A 396 -3.46 -16.93 -17.66
N ARG A 397 -3.39 -16.46 -16.41
CA ARG A 397 -2.32 -16.84 -15.47
C ARG A 397 -2.13 -18.34 -15.27
N GLN A 398 -3.23 -19.10 -15.23
CA GLN A 398 -3.19 -20.57 -15.03
C GLN A 398 -3.76 -21.33 -16.23
N ARG A 399 -3.96 -20.68 -17.40
CA ARG A 399 -4.70 -21.27 -18.52
C ARG A 399 -4.10 -22.59 -18.99
N MET A 400 -2.84 -22.56 -19.40
CA MET A 400 -2.14 -23.74 -19.93
C MET A 400 -2.13 -24.90 -18.92
N TYR A 401 -1.98 -24.59 -17.62
CA TYR A 401 -2.00 -25.60 -16.57
C TYR A 401 -3.37 -26.28 -16.43
N LEU A 402 -4.45 -25.51 -16.42
CA LEU A 402 -5.81 -26.03 -16.31
C LEU A 402 -6.25 -26.79 -17.57
N GLU A 403 -5.88 -26.31 -18.76
CA GLU A 403 -6.10 -27.00 -20.03
C GLU A 403 -5.46 -28.40 -20.04
N ASN A 404 -4.19 -28.49 -19.64
CA ASN A 404 -3.48 -29.77 -19.53
C ASN A 404 -4.14 -30.73 -18.54
N LEU A 405 -4.58 -30.23 -17.38
CA LEU A 405 -5.31 -31.05 -16.40
C LEU A 405 -6.64 -31.57 -16.95
N GLY A 406 -7.40 -30.72 -17.65
CA GLY A 406 -8.65 -31.11 -18.27
C GLY A 406 -8.47 -32.21 -19.32
N PHE A 407 -7.43 -32.09 -20.14
CA PHE A 407 -7.05 -33.13 -21.11
C PHE A 407 -6.67 -34.44 -20.41
N ILE A 408 -5.82 -34.40 -19.38
CA ILE A 408 -5.40 -35.61 -18.66
C ILE A 408 -6.59 -36.30 -17.98
N ALA A 409 -7.48 -35.54 -17.34
CA ALA A 409 -8.65 -36.09 -16.65
C ALA A 409 -9.60 -36.80 -17.63
N SER A 410 -9.76 -36.28 -18.85
CA SER A 410 -10.61 -36.91 -19.87
C SER A 410 -10.00 -38.20 -20.41
N GLN A 411 -8.69 -38.21 -20.71
CA GLN A 411 -7.98 -39.41 -21.17
C GLN A 411 -8.01 -40.53 -20.13
N LYS A 412 -7.82 -40.18 -18.86
CA LYS A 412 -7.88 -41.13 -17.74
C LYS A 412 -9.29 -41.54 -17.33
N LYS A 413 -10.33 -41.01 -17.99
CA LYS A 413 -11.74 -41.21 -17.61
C LYS A 413 -11.97 -40.95 -16.11
N THR A 414 -11.43 -39.84 -15.60
CA THR A 414 -11.55 -39.50 -14.17
C THR A 414 -12.89 -38.81 -13.89
N GLY A 415 -13.57 -39.21 -12.80
CA GLY A 415 -14.80 -38.57 -12.33
C GLY A 415 -15.89 -38.53 -13.39
N LEU A 416 -16.32 -37.32 -13.80
CA LEU A 416 -17.39 -37.12 -14.78
C LEU A 416 -17.13 -37.84 -16.12
N TRP A 417 -15.87 -38.07 -16.49
CA TRP A 417 -15.50 -38.75 -17.73
C TRP A 417 -15.63 -40.28 -17.67
N ALA A 418 -15.85 -40.86 -16.47
CA ALA A 418 -16.07 -42.29 -16.28
C ALA A 418 -17.55 -42.69 -16.42
N GLU A 419 -18.47 -41.80 -16.04
CA GLU A 419 -19.89 -42.10 -15.82
C GLU A 419 -20.83 -41.39 -16.81
N GLY A 420 -20.40 -41.28 -18.08
CA GLY A 420 -21.10 -40.49 -19.11
C GLY A 420 -21.22 -41.16 -20.47
N LYS A 421 -21.32 -42.50 -20.52
CA LYS A 421 -21.75 -43.22 -21.72
C LYS A 421 -23.19 -43.66 -21.57
#